data_AF-A0A180GBD5-F1
#
_entry.id   AF-A0A180GBD5-F1
#
_cell.length_a   1.000
_cell.length_b   1.000
_cell.length_c   1.000
_cell.angle_alpha   90.00
_cell.angle_beta   90.00
_cell.angle_gamma   90.00
#
_symmetry.space_group_name_H-M   'P 1'
#
loop_
_entity.id
_entity.type
_entity.pdbx_description
1 polymer ?
#
loop_
_entity_poly.entity_id
_entity_poly.type
_entity_poly.pdbx_seq_one_letter_code
_entity_poly.pdbx_strand_id
1 'polypeptide(L)'
;MAPCTRVPANESGYPPQILGTRTRQGRKGEYPRAVYNDIAATLGGSNNNSGSYAPFLVRLAWHASGTYDKESKTGGSNGASMRFAPESNHGANAGLSVAREKLEPIYKKYARLGLTYSDLWMFAGVAAIQEIGGPKIPWCPGRQDGVGPESTQRSTQQSFDFQTTSKIHY
;
A
#
# COMPACT_ATOMS: atom_id res chain seq x y z
N MET A 1 -3.45 15.46 0.17
CA MET A 1 -2.67 14.39 -0.48
C MET A 1 -1.42 15.01 -1.08
N ALA A 2 -0.23 14.69 -0.56
CA ALA A 2 1.01 15.09 -1.23
C ALA A 2 1.09 14.31 -2.56
N PRO A 3 1.35 14.99 -3.71
CA PRO A 3 1.45 14.30 -4.99
C PRO A 3 2.66 13.37 -4.96
N CYS A 4 2.45 12.11 -5.34
CA CYS A 4 3.56 11.24 -5.69
C CYS A 4 4.29 11.89 -6.86
N THR A 5 5.52 12.34 -6.63
CA THR A 5 6.35 12.92 -7.70
C THR A 5 6.65 11.81 -8.70
N ARG A 6 5.94 11.84 -9.83
CA ARG A 6 6.19 11.00 -10.99
C ARG A 6 7.64 11.22 -11.41
N VAL A 7 8.51 10.22 -11.25
CA VAL A 7 9.79 10.21 -11.98
C VAL A 7 9.42 10.21 -13.47
N PRO A 8 9.89 11.17 -14.27
CA PRO A 8 9.50 11.25 -15.68
C PRO A 8 9.90 9.96 -16.40
N ALA A 9 8.97 9.38 -17.15
CA ALA A 9 9.27 8.27 -18.04
C ALA A 9 10.25 8.75 -19.12
N ASN A 10 11.28 7.96 -19.41
CA ASN A 10 12.10 8.19 -20.59
C ASN A 10 11.29 7.88 -21.87
N GLU A 11 11.61 8.58 -22.96
CA GLU A 11 10.82 8.71 -24.20
C GLU A 11 10.62 7.41 -25.01
N SER A 12 10.99 6.24 -24.47
CA SER A 12 10.98 4.95 -25.17
C SER A 12 9.93 3.95 -24.66
N GLY A 13 9.01 4.35 -23.78
CA GLY A 13 7.86 3.52 -23.37
C GLY A 13 8.20 2.22 -22.61
N TYR A 14 9.48 1.97 -22.32
CA TYR A 14 9.99 0.86 -21.50
C TYR A 14 10.92 1.40 -20.42
N PRO A 15 10.86 0.87 -19.18
CA PRO A 15 11.84 1.23 -18.15
C PRO A 15 13.26 0.81 -18.60
N PRO A 16 14.30 1.56 -18.20
CA PRO A 16 15.67 1.27 -18.59
C PRO A 16 16.06 -0.16 -18.18
N GLN A 17 16.63 -0.90 -19.14
CA GLN A 17 17.25 -2.20 -18.92
C GLN A 17 18.33 -2.05 -17.84
N ILE A 18 18.25 -2.85 -16.78
CA ILE A 18 19.21 -2.85 -15.67
C ILE A 18 20.53 -3.46 -16.16
N LEU A 19 21.40 -2.64 -16.74
CA LEU A 19 22.84 -2.90 -16.79
C LEU A 19 23.48 -2.13 -15.64
N GLY A 20 24.15 -2.90 -14.78
CA GLY A 20 24.32 -2.58 -13.37
C GLY A 20 25.10 -1.30 -13.08
N THR A 21 24.73 -0.65 -11.96
CA THR A 21 25.69 0.07 -11.11
C THR A 21 25.11 0.24 -9.69
N ARG A 22 25.85 -0.32 -8.73
CA ARG A 22 26.00 0.09 -7.32
C ARG A 22 24.71 0.29 -6.49
N THR A 23 24.39 -0.74 -5.69
CA THR A 23 23.46 -0.69 -4.56
C THR A 23 23.80 0.48 -3.61
N ARG A 24 23.05 1.58 -3.72
CA ARG A 24 22.97 2.58 -2.65
C ARG A 24 21.75 2.24 -1.78
N GLN A 25 21.94 2.33 -0.47
CA GLN A 25 20.97 2.16 0.62
C GLN A 25 19.50 2.38 0.21
N GLY A 26 18.64 1.47 0.69
CA GLY A 26 17.21 1.37 0.39
C GLY A 26 16.51 2.71 0.19
N ARG A 27 16.15 3.00 -1.06
CA ARG A 27 15.25 4.09 -1.41
C ARG A 27 13.83 3.70 -0.98
N LYS A 28 13.24 4.48 -0.07
CA LYS A 28 11.80 4.52 0.17
C LYS A 28 11.11 4.91 -1.14
N GLY A 29 10.63 3.95 -1.93
CA GLY A 29 10.05 4.27 -3.24
C GLY A 29 9.76 3.06 -4.11
N GLU A 30 10.63 2.06 -4.09
CA GLU A 30 10.43 0.80 -4.79
C GLU A 30 10.30 -0.29 -3.75
N TYR A 31 9.09 -0.84 -3.57
CA TYR A 31 9.03 -2.11 -2.85
C TYR A 31 9.83 -3.15 -3.63
N PRO A 32 10.53 -4.05 -2.93
CA PRO A 32 11.31 -5.08 -3.59
C PRO A 32 10.41 -5.80 -4.59
N ARG A 33 10.85 -5.97 -5.84
CA ARG A 33 10.18 -6.82 -6.84
C ARG A 33 9.75 -8.18 -6.26
N ALA A 34 10.47 -8.64 -5.23
CA ALA A 34 10.14 -9.81 -4.43
C ALA A 34 8.75 -9.76 -3.76
N VAL A 35 8.31 -8.61 -3.21
CA VAL A 35 6.97 -8.46 -2.62
C VAL A 35 5.89 -8.64 -3.67
N TYR A 36 6.07 -8.02 -4.85
CA TYR A 36 5.15 -8.18 -5.97
C TYR A 36 5.07 -9.64 -6.41
N ASN A 37 6.23 -10.28 -6.59
CA ASN A 37 6.29 -11.68 -7.01
C ASN A 37 5.62 -12.62 -5.99
N ASP A 38 5.83 -12.38 -4.69
CA ASP A 38 5.18 -13.16 -3.65
C ASP A 38 3.65 -12.94 -3.64
N ILE A 39 3.18 -11.70 -3.85
CA ILE A 39 1.75 -11.42 -4.01
C ILE A 39 1.20 -12.14 -5.25
N ALA A 40 1.86 -12.02 -6.40
CA ALA A 40 1.45 -12.69 -7.63
C ALA A 40 1.35 -14.21 -7.45
N ALA A 41 2.31 -14.82 -6.72
CA ALA A 41 2.26 -16.24 -6.38
C ALA A 41 1.04 -16.62 -5.52
N THR A 42 0.50 -15.70 -4.71
CA THR A 42 -0.72 -15.96 -3.92
C THR A 42 -2.02 -15.94 -4.74
N LEU A 43 -2.01 -15.34 -5.94
CA LEU A 43 -3.21 -15.16 -6.77
C LEU A 43 -3.67 -16.44 -7.48
N GLY A 44 -2.82 -17.47 -7.52
CA GLY A 44 -3.03 -18.73 -8.23
C GLY A 44 -2.45 -18.70 -9.63
N GLY A 45 -1.70 -19.75 -10.00
CA GLY A 45 -1.20 -19.95 -11.36
C GLY A 45 -2.35 -20.25 -12.33
N SER A 46 -2.11 -20.09 -13.62
CA SER A 46 -3.08 -20.15 -14.72
C SER A 46 -3.76 -21.51 -14.96
N ASN A 47 -3.75 -22.43 -13.99
CA ASN A 47 -4.06 -23.84 -14.20
C ASN A 47 -4.88 -24.52 -13.08
N ASN A 48 -5.51 -23.80 -12.16
CA ASN A 48 -6.35 -24.43 -11.14
C ASN A 48 -7.80 -23.95 -11.19
N ASN A 49 -8.70 -24.93 -11.23
CA ASN A 49 -10.17 -24.84 -11.21
C ASN A 49 -10.74 -24.23 -9.90
N SER A 50 -9.96 -23.39 -9.20
CA SER A 50 -10.18 -22.91 -7.83
C SER A 50 -10.51 -21.42 -7.73
N GLY A 51 -10.53 -20.69 -8.85
CA GLY A 51 -10.80 -19.25 -8.89
C GLY A 51 -9.61 -18.40 -8.43
N SER A 52 -9.45 -17.21 -9.03
CA SER A 52 -8.37 -16.29 -8.68
C SER A 52 -8.66 -15.57 -7.35
N TYR A 53 -7.64 -15.37 -6.52
CA TYR A 53 -7.72 -14.52 -5.33
C TYR A 53 -7.68 -13.02 -5.66
N ALA A 54 -7.44 -12.64 -6.92
CA ALA A 54 -7.37 -11.26 -7.36
C ALA A 54 -8.59 -10.40 -6.94
N PRO A 55 -9.85 -10.81 -7.17
CA PRO A 55 -11.03 -10.03 -6.74
C PRO A 55 -11.07 -9.78 -5.23
N PHE A 56 -10.60 -10.72 -4.40
CA PHE A 56 -10.56 -10.54 -2.95
C PHE A 56 -9.52 -9.49 -2.55
N LEU A 57 -8.34 -9.47 -3.18
CA LEU A 57 -7.30 -8.47 -2.89
C LEU A 57 -7.71 -7.08 -3.38
N VAL A 58 -8.37 -6.98 -4.53
CA VAL A 58 -8.92 -5.71 -5.03
C VAL A 58 -10.00 -5.19 -4.08
N ARG A 59 -10.93 -6.04 -3.63
CA ARG A 59 -11.96 -5.65 -2.66
C ARG A 59 -11.35 -5.21 -1.33
N LEU A 60 -10.31 -5.91 -0.84
CA LEU A 60 -9.60 -5.52 0.37
C LEU A 60 -9.02 -4.11 0.25
N ALA A 61 -8.34 -3.81 -0.86
CA ALA A 61 -7.75 -2.50 -1.11
C ALA A 61 -8.80 -1.38 -1.24
N TRP A 62 -9.93 -1.69 -1.88
CA TRP A 62 -11.06 -0.78 -1.97
C TRP A 62 -11.66 -0.46 -0.60
N HIS A 63 -11.99 -1.48 0.20
CA HIS A 63 -12.61 -1.31 1.52
C HIS A 63 -11.69 -0.58 2.50
N ALA A 64 -10.39 -0.89 2.49
CA ALA A 64 -9.42 -0.17 3.30
C ALA A 64 -9.30 1.32 2.90
N SER A 65 -9.63 1.70 1.67
CA SER A 65 -9.63 3.10 1.22
C SER A 65 -11.00 3.79 1.37
N GLY A 66 -12.09 3.03 1.33
CA GLY A 66 -13.46 3.54 1.23
C GLY A 66 -14.02 4.19 2.49
N THR A 67 -13.28 4.15 3.60
CA THR A 67 -13.66 4.84 4.85
C THR A 67 -13.21 6.30 4.90
N TYR A 68 -12.49 6.79 3.89
CA TYR A 68 -12.00 8.16 3.87
C TYR A 68 -13.16 9.17 3.79
N ASP A 69 -13.18 10.09 4.75
CA ASP A 69 -14.08 11.24 4.74
C ASP A 69 -13.31 12.53 4.42
N LYS A 70 -13.81 13.30 3.46
CA LYS A 70 -13.19 14.53 2.98
C LYS A 70 -13.29 15.66 4.02
N GLU A 71 -14.38 15.73 4.78
CA GLU A 71 -14.63 16.81 5.73
C GLU A 71 -13.77 16.65 6.98
N SER A 72 -13.85 15.49 7.63
CA SER A 72 -13.07 15.19 8.82
C SER A 72 -11.61 14.81 8.54
N LYS A 73 -11.27 14.44 7.28
CA LYS A 73 -9.95 13.91 6.88
C LYS A 73 -9.54 12.66 7.67
N THR A 74 -10.52 11.90 8.12
CA THR A 74 -10.35 10.63 8.84
C THR A 74 -10.59 9.44 7.91
N GLY A 75 -10.19 8.26 8.36
CA GLY A 75 -10.28 7.03 7.59
C GLY A 75 -9.30 6.94 6.41
N GLY A 76 -9.60 6.00 5.52
CA GLY A 76 -8.80 5.69 4.34
C GLY A 76 -7.68 4.68 4.59
N SER A 77 -6.87 4.47 3.55
CA SER A 77 -5.90 3.35 3.50
C SER A 77 -4.68 3.48 4.42
N ASN A 78 -4.50 4.63 5.08
CA ASN A 78 -3.39 4.86 5.99
C ASN A 78 -3.80 4.46 7.42
N GLY A 79 -3.05 3.56 8.05
CA GLY A 79 -3.32 3.06 9.41
C GLY A 79 -3.72 1.59 9.45
N ALA A 80 -4.17 1.01 8.33
CA ALA A 80 -4.70 -0.36 8.25
C ALA A 80 -5.70 -0.63 9.39
N SER A 81 -6.61 0.31 9.61
CA SER A 81 -7.55 0.34 10.74
C SER A 81 -8.53 -0.83 10.75
N MET A 82 -8.86 -1.38 9.58
CA MET A 82 -9.65 -2.61 9.42
C MET A 82 -9.04 -3.85 10.12
N ARG A 83 -7.83 -3.78 10.69
CA ARG A 83 -7.31 -4.80 11.61
C ARG A 83 -8.00 -4.80 12.98
N PHE A 84 -8.60 -3.68 13.37
CA PHE A 84 -9.13 -3.45 14.71
C PHE A 84 -10.67 -3.34 14.68
N ALA A 85 -11.31 -3.74 15.79
CA ALA A 85 -12.73 -3.48 16.01
C ALA A 85 -12.94 -1.98 16.30
N PRO A 86 -14.08 -1.37 15.90
CA PRO A 86 -15.26 -2.00 15.32
C PRO A 86 -15.17 -2.26 13.82
N GLU A 87 -14.26 -1.59 13.10
CA GLU A 87 -14.20 -1.61 11.62
C GLU A 87 -14.01 -3.02 11.05
N SER A 88 -13.20 -3.85 11.71
CA SER A 88 -13.00 -5.26 11.33
C SER A 88 -14.29 -6.08 11.31
N ASN A 89 -15.29 -5.69 12.10
CA ASN A 89 -16.54 -6.42 12.34
C ASN A 89 -17.74 -5.83 11.58
N HIS A 90 -17.54 -4.73 10.83
CA HIS A 90 -18.61 -4.17 10.01
C HIS A 90 -19.06 -5.18 8.95
N GLY A 91 -20.39 -5.35 8.77
CA GLY A 91 -20.94 -6.31 7.81
C GLY A 91 -20.45 -6.11 6.37
N ALA A 92 -20.15 -4.86 5.98
CA ALA A 92 -19.54 -4.54 4.69
C ALA A 92 -18.16 -5.21 4.48
N ASN A 93 -17.42 -5.48 5.56
CA ASN A 93 -16.09 -6.09 5.55
C ASN A 93 -16.14 -7.63 5.72
N ALA A 94 -17.34 -8.23 5.71
CA ALA A 94 -17.50 -9.67 5.80
C ALA A 94 -16.73 -10.40 4.68
N GLY A 95 -15.99 -11.44 5.07
CA GLY A 95 -15.14 -12.25 4.18
C GLY A 95 -13.76 -11.67 3.89
N LEU A 96 -13.45 -10.43 4.31
CA LEU A 96 -12.11 -9.84 4.10
C LEU A 96 -11.04 -10.35 5.08
N SER A 97 -11.42 -11.13 6.10
CA SER A 97 -10.44 -11.89 6.92
C SER A 97 -9.61 -12.84 6.06
N VAL A 98 -10.23 -13.53 5.10
CA VAL A 98 -9.55 -14.47 4.20
C VAL A 98 -8.44 -13.78 3.40
N ALA A 99 -8.70 -12.58 2.88
CA ALA A 99 -7.70 -11.80 2.15
C ALA A 99 -6.55 -11.35 3.06
N ARG A 100 -6.86 -10.92 4.30
CA ARG A 100 -5.85 -10.51 5.29
C ARG A 100 -4.96 -11.67 5.72
N GLU A 101 -5.57 -12.82 6.02
CA GLU A 101 -4.87 -14.06 6.38
C GLU A 101 -3.96 -14.54 5.24
N LYS A 102 -4.39 -14.42 3.98
CA LYS A 102 -3.59 -14.78 2.82
C LYS A 102 -2.32 -13.93 2.68
N LEU A 103 -2.39 -12.64 3.04
CA LEU A 103 -1.27 -11.70 2.97
C LEU A 103 -0.35 -11.73 4.20
N GLU A 104 -0.78 -12.33 5.30
CA GLU A 104 -0.04 -12.37 6.56
C GLU A 104 1.38 -13.00 6.44
N PRO A 105 1.61 -14.10 5.70
CA PRO A 105 2.95 -14.65 5.50
C PRO A 105 3.91 -13.68 4.78
N ILE A 106 3.37 -12.91 3.82
CA ILE A 106 4.13 -11.89 3.08
C ILE A 106 4.50 -10.75 4.02
N TYR A 107 3.55 -10.29 4.83
CA TYR A 107 3.83 -9.28 5.85
C TYR A 107 4.97 -9.72 6.77
N LYS A 108 4.87 -10.92 7.36
CA LYS A 108 5.90 -11.45 8.28
C LYS A 108 7.28 -11.52 7.65
N LYS A 109 7.36 -11.85 6.36
CA LYS A 109 8.63 -11.92 5.61
C LYS A 109 9.30 -10.55 5.45
N TYR A 110 8.53 -9.49 5.21
CA TYR A 110 9.04 -8.17 4.84
C TYR A 110 8.85 -7.08 5.89
N ALA A 111 8.16 -7.33 7.00
CA ALA A 111 7.90 -6.35 8.05
C ALA A 111 9.19 -5.75 8.61
N ARG A 112 10.25 -6.57 8.79
CA ARG A 112 11.57 -6.11 9.25
C ARG A 112 12.28 -5.18 8.25
N LEU A 113 11.83 -5.15 6.99
CA LEU A 113 12.34 -4.27 5.95
C LEU A 113 11.50 -2.98 5.81
N GLY A 114 10.52 -2.76 6.69
CA GLY A 114 9.67 -1.56 6.69
C GLY A 114 8.39 -1.68 5.86
N LEU A 115 7.96 -2.89 5.48
CA LEU A 115 6.63 -3.10 4.91
C LEU A 115 5.56 -2.93 5.99
N THR A 116 4.59 -2.05 5.72
CA THR A 116 3.41 -1.84 6.58
C THR A 116 2.22 -2.64 6.03
N TYR A 117 1.27 -3.02 6.89
CA TYR A 117 -0.01 -3.60 6.45
C TYR A 117 -0.74 -2.66 5.49
N SER A 118 -0.70 -1.36 5.79
CA SER A 118 -1.33 -0.31 5.01
C SER A 118 -0.82 -0.30 3.56
N ASP A 119 0.50 -0.36 3.36
CA ASP A 119 1.07 -0.44 2.02
C ASP A 119 0.92 -1.82 1.38
N LEU A 120 1.02 -2.92 2.16
CA LEU A 120 0.82 -4.27 1.66
C LEU A 120 -0.56 -4.45 1.04
N TRP A 121 -1.63 -4.01 1.71
CA TRP A 121 -2.99 -4.17 1.19
C TRP A 121 -3.23 -3.35 -0.07
N MET A 122 -2.71 -2.12 -0.14
CA MET A 122 -2.81 -1.31 -1.35
C MET A 122 -2.01 -1.90 -2.51
N PHE A 123 -0.80 -2.39 -2.21
CA PHE A 123 0.05 -3.00 -3.21
C PHE A 123 -0.53 -4.32 -3.73
N ALA A 124 -1.20 -5.09 -2.86
CA ALA A 124 -1.90 -6.30 -3.22
C ALA A 124 -3.02 -6.05 -4.23
N GLY A 125 -3.81 -4.99 -4.07
CA GLY A 125 -4.82 -4.58 -5.06
C GLY A 125 -4.20 -4.18 -6.40
N VAL A 126 -3.10 -3.41 -6.36
CA VAL A 126 -2.36 -2.99 -7.56
C VAL A 126 -1.73 -4.17 -8.31
N ALA A 127 -1.14 -5.11 -7.60
CA ALA A 127 -0.58 -6.34 -8.18
C ALA A 127 -1.69 -7.22 -8.76
N ALA A 128 -2.80 -7.39 -8.03
CA ALA A 128 -3.94 -8.18 -8.49
C ALA A 128 -4.49 -7.68 -9.83
N ILE A 129 -4.69 -6.35 -10.00
CA ILE A 129 -5.17 -5.78 -11.27
C ILE A 129 -4.17 -6.01 -12.40
N GLN A 130 -2.87 -5.85 -12.13
CA GLN A 130 -1.84 -6.05 -13.16
C GLN A 130 -1.70 -7.52 -13.58
N GLU A 131 -1.80 -8.46 -12.64
CA GLU A 131 -1.66 -9.90 -12.91
C GLU A 131 -2.84 -10.47 -13.71
N ILE A 132 -4.03 -9.87 -13.59
CA ILE A 132 -5.20 -10.25 -14.42
C ILE A 132 -5.24 -9.52 -15.77
N GLY A 133 -4.15 -8.87 -16.19
CA GLY A 133 -4.04 -8.20 -17.50
C GLY A 133 -4.49 -6.74 -17.50
N GLY A 134 -4.70 -6.12 -16.34
CA GLY A 134 -5.01 -4.70 -16.23
C GLY A 134 -3.81 -3.78 -16.53
N PRO A 135 -4.05 -2.45 -16.59
CA PRO A 135 -3.01 -1.49 -16.94
C PRO A 135 -1.93 -1.40 -15.85
N LYS A 136 -0.78 -0.83 -16.21
CA LYS A 136 0.25 -0.45 -15.22
C LYS A 136 -0.29 0.69 -14.36
N ILE A 137 -0.42 0.43 -13.06
CA ILE A 137 -0.94 1.41 -12.10
C ILE A 137 0.25 2.07 -11.39
N PRO A 138 0.42 3.40 -11.50
CA PRO A 138 1.38 4.13 -10.69
C PRO A 138 1.07 3.93 -9.21
N TRP A 139 2.07 3.54 -8.44
CA TRP A 139 1.89 3.29 -7.02
C TRP A 139 3.10 3.77 -6.24
N CYS A 140 2.83 4.27 -5.03
CA CYS A 140 3.82 4.94 -4.21
C CYS A 140 3.70 4.47 -2.75
N PRO A 141 4.84 4.08 -2.14
CA PRO A 141 4.90 3.62 -0.76
C PRO A 141 4.86 4.81 0.22
N GLY A 142 4.65 4.51 1.50
CA GLY A 142 4.79 5.49 2.58
C GLY A 142 3.64 5.52 3.58
N ARG A 143 2.68 4.60 3.49
CA ARG A 143 1.61 4.48 4.49
C ARG A 143 2.17 3.87 5.76
N GLN A 144 1.62 4.31 6.88
CA GLN A 144 2.02 3.87 8.22
C GLN A 144 0.91 3.05 8.84
N ASP A 145 1.28 2.06 9.63
CA ASP A 145 0.31 1.28 10.39
C ASP A 145 -0.10 1.99 11.66
N GLY A 146 -1.40 1.93 11.95
CA GLY A 146 -1.98 2.33 13.20
C GLY A 146 -1.65 1.34 14.31
N VAL A 147 -1.59 1.84 15.54
CA VAL A 147 -1.31 1.04 16.74
C VAL A 147 -2.56 0.59 17.48
N GLY A 148 -3.73 1.10 17.11
CA GLY A 148 -4.99 0.81 17.78
C GLY A 148 -6.23 1.25 16.99
N PRO A 149 -7.44 1.00 17.52
CA PRO A 149 -8.71 1.33 16.86
C PRO A 149 -8.92 2.83 16.63
N GLU A 150 -8.23 3.69 17.37
CA GLU A 150 -8.21 5.14 17.18
C GLU A 150 -7.41 5.58 15.94
N SER A 151 -6.65 4.68 15.31
CA SER A 151 -5.84 5.00 14.13
C SER A 151 -6.64 5.46 12.90
N THR A 152 -7.96 5.22 12.88
CA THR A 152 -8.88 5.79 11.91
C THR A 152 -8.93 7.33 12.00
N GLN A 153 -8.56 7.94 13.14
CA GLN A 153 -9.01 9.28 13.53
C GLN A 153 -8.15 10.46 13.06
N ARG A 154 -7.05 10.25 12.33
CA ARG A 154 -6.33 11.36 11.69
C ARG A 154 -5.42 10.84 10.60
N SER A 155 -5.72 11.14 9.33
CA SER A 155 -4.65 11.18 8.33
C SER A 155 -3.68 12.26 8.84
N THR A 156 -2.58 11.86 9.46
CA THR A 156 -1.52 12.79 9.85
C THR A 156 -0.94 13.34 8.55
N GLN A 157 -1.54 14.44 8.09
CA GLN A 157 -0.79 15.51 7.48
C GLN A 157 0.24 15.87 8.55
N GLN A 158 1.40 15.21 8.53
CA GLN A 158 2.55 15.68 9.27
C GLN A 158 2.90 16.99 8.55
N SER A 159 2.28 18.09 8.98
CA SER A 159 2.78 19.41 8.70
C SER A 159 4.17 19.41 9.29
N PHE A 160 5.18 19.33 8.42
CA PHE A 160 6.46 19.91 8.78
C PHE A 160 6.17 21.40 8.89
N ASP A 161 5.84 21.83 10.11
CA ASP A 161 5.87 23.23 10.46
C ASP A 161 7.32 23.66 10.27
N PHE A 162 7.61 24.21 9.10
CA PHE A 162 8.82 24.95 8.84
C PHE A 162 8.76 26.13 9.81
N GLN A 163 9.36 25.97 10.99
CA GLN A 163 9.56 27.08 11.89
C GLN A 163 10.40 28.10 11.13
N THR A 164 9.72 29.14 10.65
CA THR A 164 10.32 30.38 10.22
C THR A 164 11.18 30.88 11.37
N THR A 165 12.49 30.69 11.29
CA THR A 165 13.44 31.28 12.23
C THR A 165 13.56 32.77 11.90
N SER A 166 12.54 33.55 12.22
CA SER A 166 12.62 35.00 12.25
C SER A 166 13.18 35.43 13.61
N LYS A 167 14.50 35.29 13.81
CA LYS A 167 15.28 36.06 14.81
C LYS A 167 16.75 36.12 14.40
N ILE A 168 17.12 37.13 13.62
CA ILE A 168 18.39 37.81 13.81
C ILE A 168 18.06 39.30 13.96
N HIS A 169 17.89 39.70 15.21
CA HIS A 169 18.18 41.05 15.68
C HIS A 169 19.44 40.91 16.51
N TYR A 170 20.58 41.34 15.97
CA TYR A 170 21.30 42.57 16.30
C TYR A 170 22.49 42.68 15.34
#